data_AF-A0A969DQ56-F1
#
_entry.id   AF-A0A969DQ56-F1
#
_cell.length_a   1.000
_cell.length_b   1.000
_cell.length_c   1.000
_cell.angle_alpha   90.00
_cell.angle_beta   90.00
_cell.angle_gamma   90.00
#
_symmetry.space_group_name_H-M   'P 1'
#
loop_
_entity.id
_entity.type
_entity.pdbx_description
1 polymer ?
#
loop_
_entity_poly.entity_id
_entity_poly.type
_entity_poly.pdbx_seq_one_letter_code
_entity_poly.pdbx_strand_id
1 'polypeptide(L)'
;MNKLKFQLVYVVSLLILVSIAYLVYLSYKNFQKYSIWINHSENVRAEIENLNRVPIELSREIIRAALTGDQLDTMAVQRIKNSIPGIYHKLDSLVADDKPQMEKLEEIRVVLADYIHEANVLMQLMLRTDKITRPIINQVRGQEKLVDEINEKMNAMKHDENTLLKTGWPKDKNRSYGHPSRC
;
A
#
# COMPACT_ATOMS: atom_id res chain seq x y z
N MET A 1 -63.38 12.98 -22.85
CA MET A 1 -62.35 12.42 -21.94
C MET A 1 -62.21 13.36 -20.74
N ASN A 2 -62.39 12.88 -19.50
CA ASN A 2 -62.43 13.76 -18.31
C ASN A 2 -61.07 14.41 -18.05
N LYS A 3 -61.02 15.76 -17.98
CA LYS A 3 -59.80 16.54 -17.69
C LYS A 3 -59.07 16.05 -16.43
N LEU A 4 -59.82 15.63 -15.41
CA LEU A 4 -59.29 15.04 -14.17
C LEU A 4 -58.51 13.74 -14.40
N LYS A 5 -58.96 12.87 -15.31
CA LYS A 5 -58.25 11.62 -15.64
C LYS A 5 -56.92 11.92 -16.32
N PHE A 6 -56.89 12.91 -17.21
CA PHE A 6 -55.67 13.33 -17.90
C PHE A 6 -54.65 13.96 -16.93
N GLN A 7 -55.12 14.85 -16.03
CA GLN A 7 -54.27 15.44 -14.99
C GLN A 7 -53.68 14.38 -14.04
N LEU A 8 -54.48 13.39 -13.63
CA LEU A 8 -54.00 12.27 -12.81
C LEU A 8 -52.92 11.46 -13.50
N VAL A 9 -53.14 11.08 -14.77
CA VAL A 9 -52.13 10.35 -15.55
C VAL A 9 -50.84 11.17 -15.67
N TYR A 10 -50.95 12.47 -15.95
CA TYR A 10 -49.78 13.36 -16.05
C TYR A 10 -48.98 13.42 -14.74
N VAL A 11 -49.65 13.63 -13.60
CA VAL A 11 -49.00 13.68 -12.28
C VAL A 11 -48.34 12.35 -11.94
N VAL A 12 -49.00 11.23 -12.20
CA VAL A 12 -48.44 9.89 -11.95
C VAL A 12 -47.22 9.64 -12.84
N SER A 13 -47.27 9.99 -14.13
CA SER A 13 -46.12 9.88 -15.03
C SER A 13 -44.93 10.73 -14.56
N LEU A 14 -45.20 11.95 -14.08
CA LEU A 14 -44.17 12.84 -13.56
C LEU A 14 -43.54 12.28 -12.28
N LEU A 15 -44.35 11.73 -11.35
CA LEU A 15 -43.86 11.06 -10.16
C LEU A 15 -42.98 9.86 -10.50
N ILE A 16 -43.39 9.03 -11.46
CA ILE A 16 -42.59 7.88 -11.93
C ILE A 16 -41.24 8.36 -12.48
N LEU A 17 -41.22 9.40 -13.31
CA LEU A 17 -39.98 9.97 -13.85
C LEU A 17 -39.06 10.50 -12.75
N VAL A 18 -39.61 11.21 -11.76
CA VAL A 18 -38.83 11.72 -10.60
C VAL A 18 -38.28 10.58 -9.76
N SER A 19 -39.07 9.54 -9.50
CA SER A 19 -38.61 8.34 -8.78
C SER A 19 -37.48 7.62 -9.52
N ILE A 20 -37.59 7.44 -10.83
CA ILE A 20 -36.52 6.85 -11.65
C ILE A 20 -35.26 7.72 -11.59
N ALA A 21 -35.39 9.03 -11.78
CA ALA A 21 -34.26 9.96 -11.70
C ALA A 21 -33.56 9.91 -10.34
N TYR A 22 -34.33 9.84 -9.25
CA TYR A 22 -33.79 9.72 -7.89
C TYR A 22 -33.06 8.38 -7.67
N LEU A 23 -33.62 7.26 -8.14
CA LEU A 23 -32.97 5.94 -8.07
C LEU A 23 -31.67 5.90 -8.88
N VAL A 24 -31.66 6.48 -10.08
CA VAL A 24 -30.45 6.60 -10.92
C VAL A 24 -29.39 7.44 -10.20
N TYR A 25 -29.78 8.57 -9.61
CA TYR A 25 -28.87 9.41 -8.84
C TYR A 25 -28.25 8.67 -7.63
N LEU A 26 -29.06 7.94 -6.86
CA LEU A 26 -28.58 7.13 -5.74
C LEU A 26 -27.62 6.03 -6.21
N SER A 27 -27.96 5.33 -7.29
CA SER A 27 -27.13 4.28 -7.87
C SER A 27 -25.78 4.85 -8.32
N TYR A 28 -25.78 5.98 -9.03
CA TYR A 28 -24.57 6.66 -9.49
C TYR A 28 -23.69 7.11 -8.32
N LYS A 29 -24.29 7.71 -7.27
CA LYS A 29 -23.56 8.14 -6.07
C LYS A 29 -22.92 6.96 -5.35
N ASN A 30 -23.61 5.83 -5.24
CA ASN A 30 -23.05 4.62 -4.63
C ASN A 30 -21.93 4.04 -5.49
N PHE A 31 -22.12 3.98 -6.81
CA PHE A 31 -21.10 3.54 -7.75
C PHE A 31 -19.81 4.36 -7.65
N GLN A 32 -19.92 5.69 -7.60
CA GLN A 32 -18.75 6.57 -7.41
C GLN A 32 -18.01 6.27 -6.11
N LYS A 33 -18.74 6.08 -5.00
CA LYS A 33 -18.12 5.73 -3.71
C LYS A 33 -17.38 4.40 -3.80
N TYR A 34 -18.01 3.35 -4.33
CA TYR A 34 -17.34 2.05 -4.50
C TYR A 34 -16.11 2.15 -5.40
N SER A 35 -16.20 2.89 -6.50
CA SER A 35 -15.08 3.08 -7.42
C SER A 35 -13.88 3.79 -6.75
N ILE A 36 -14.13 4.86 -5.97
CA ILE A 36 -13.07 5.56 -5.22
C ILE A 36 -12.37 4.61 -4.25
N TRP A 37 -13.15 3.80 -3.52
CA TRP A 37 -12.59 2.88 -2.54
C TRP A 37 -11.86 1.69 -3.15
N ILE A 38 -12.38 1.09 -4.23
CA ILE A 38 -11.65 0.05 -4.97
C ILE A 38 -10.30 0.60 -5.43
N ASN A 39 -10.29 1.80 -6.02
CA ASN A 39 -9.06 2.45 -6.46
C ASN A 39 -8.10 2.72 -5.29
N HIS A 40 -8.61 3.15 -4.15
CA HIS A 40 -7.82 3.36 -2.95
C HIS A 40 -7.16 2.05 -2.45
N SER A 41 -7.94 0.99 -2.25
CA SER A 41 -7.40 -0.30 -1.80
C SER A 41 -6.42 -0.91 -2.80
N GLU A 42 -6.64 -0.73 -4.10
CA GLU A 42 -5.66 -1.12 -5.12
C GLU A 42 -4.35 -0.32 -5.02
N ASN A 43 -4.41 0.98 -4.74
CA ASN A 43 -3.23 1.81 -4.52
C ASN A 43 -2.47 1.38 -3.25
N VAL A 44 -3.17 1.13 -2.13
CA VAL A 44 -2.56 0.62 -0.89
C VAL A 44 -1.87 -0.71 -1.18
N ARG A 45 -2.55 -1.63 -1.87
CA ARG A 45 -1.99 -2.95 -2.21
C ARG A 45 -0.76 -2.85 -3.11
N ALA A 46 -0.78 -1.94 -4.08
CA ALA A 46 0.36 -1.70 -4.96
C ALA A 46 1.56 -1.15 -4.19
N GLU A 47 1.36 -0.23 -3.26
CA GLU A 47 2.46 0.31 -2.44
C GLU A 47 2.98 -0.69 -1.40
N ILE A 48 2.12 -1.52 -0.81
CA ILE A 48 2.55 -2.66 0.02
C ILE A 48 3.46 -3.59 -0.79
N GLU A 49 3.05 -3.96 -2.00
CA GLU A 49 3.84 -4.82 -2.89
C GLU A 49 5.17 -4.16 -3.28
N ASN A 50 5.16 -2.86 -3.54
CA ASN A 50 6.36 -2.08 -3.85
C ASN A 50 7.33 -2.09 -2.66
N LEU A 51 6.86 -1.75 -1.47
CA LEU A 51 7.68 -1.72 -0.25
C LEU A 51 8.18 -3.12 0.14
N ASN A 52 7.43 -4.17 -0.19
CA ASN A 52 7.84 -5.55 0.06
C ASN A 52 8.98 -6.04 -0.84
N ARG A 53 9.06 -5.52 -2.08
CA ARG A 53 10.11 -5.90 -3.05
C ARG A 53 11.45 -5.23 -2.76
N VAL A 54 11.42 -4.02 -2.22
CA VAL A 54 12.62 -3.18 -2.05
C VAL A 54 13.68 -3.80 -1.12
N PRO A 55 13.34 -4.38 0.05
CA PRO A 55 14.32 -5.09 0.88
C PRO A 55 14.96 -6.30 0.17
N ILE A 56 14.18 -7.03 -0.62
CA ILE A 56 14.68 -8.19 -1.39
C ILE A 56 15.66 -7.70 -2.46
N GLU A 57 15.30 -6.64 -3.18
CA GLU A 57 16.16 -6.01 -4.20
C GLU A 57 17.44 -5.46 -3.59
N LEU A 58 17.34 -4.76 -2.45
CA LEU A 58 18.49 -4.21 -1.74
C LEU A 58 19.45 -5.31 -1.28
N SER A 59 18.94 -6.41 -0.71
CA SER A 59 19.75 -7.56 -0.30
C SER A 59 20.52 -8.16 -1.48
N ARG A 60 19.83 -8.36 -2.62
CA ARG A 60 20.45 -8.87 -3.85
C ARG A 60 21.56 -7.95 -4.36
N GLU A 61 21.31 -6.64 -4.36
CA GLU A 61 22.27 -5.68 -4.88
C GLU A 61 23.48 -5.51 -3.96
N ILE A 62 23.30 -5.63 -2.63
CA ILE A 62 24.42 -5.67 -1.67
C ILE A 62 25.31 -6.89 -1.94
N ILE A 63 24.72 -8.07 -2.13
CA ILE A 63 25.47 -9.29 -2.44
C ILE A 63 26.21 -9.14 -3.77
N ARG A 64 25.53 -8.60 -4.79
CA ARG A 64 26.14 -8.34 -6.10
C ARG A 64 27.33 -7.39 -5.98
N ALA A 65 27.16 -6.24 -5.35
CA ALA A 65 28.22 -5.25 -5.14
C ALA A 65 29.43 -5.84 -4.40
N ALA A 66 29.18 -6.74 -3.46
CA ALA A 66 30.24 -7.43 -2.73
C ALA A 66 31.01 -8.45 -3.56
N LEU A 67 30.34 -9.12 -4.51
CA LEU A 67 30.97 -10.11 -5.39
C LEU A 67 31.78 -9.45 -6.51
N THR A 68 31.33 -8.30 -7.01
CA THR A 68 31.95 -7.60 -8.15
C THR A 68 33.01 -6.59 -7.70
N GLY A 69 32.86 -5.99 -6.51
CA GLY A 69 33.70 -4.91 -6.03
C GLY A 69 33.58 -3.61 -6.84
N ASP A 70 32.53 -3.48 -7.67
CA ASP A 70 32.34 -2.33 -8.57
C ASP A 70 31.67 -1.15 -7.84
N GLN A 71 32.20 0.07 -8.04
CA GLN A 71 31.58 1.30 -7.55
C GLN A 71 30.19 1.53 -8.14
N LEU A 72 29.92 1.09 -9.38
CA LEU A 72 28.60 1.21 -9.99
C LEU A 72 27.53 0.45 -9.19
N ASP A 73 27.89 -0.71 -8.63
CA ASP A 73 26.97 -1.52 -7.83
C ASP A 73 26.71 -0.87 -6.46
N THR A 74 27.70 -0.18 -5.87
CA THR A 74 27.48 0.58 -4.62
C THR A 74 26.50 1.76 -4.79
N MET A 75 26.47 2.40 -5.96
CA MET A 75 25.49 3.44 -6.26
C MET A 75 24.08 2.87 -6.41
N ALA A 76 23.93 1.66 -6.97
CA ALA A 76 22.65 0.97 -7.06
C ALA A 76 22.08 0.65 -5.67
N VAL A 77 22.92 0.10 -4.78
CA VAL A 77 22.57 -0.12 -3.35
C VAL A 77 22.08 1.17 -2.70
N GLN A 78 22.82 2.27 -2.85
CA GLN A 78 22.43 3.54 -2.24
C GLN A 78 21.12 4.09 -2.83
N ARG A 79 20.89 3.93 -4.14
CA ARG A 79 19.65 4.35 -4.81
C ARG A 79 18.44 3.59 -4.27
N ILE A 80 18.53 2.27 -4.17
CA ILE A 80 17.45 1.42 -3.65
C ILE A 80 17.19 1.76 -2.18
N LYS A 81 18.24 1.89 -1.36
CA LYS A 81 18.10 2.29 0.05
C LYS A 81 17.39 3.65 0.19
N ASN A 82 17.74 4.61 -0.66
CA ASN A 82 17.14 5.95 -0.63
C ASN A 82 15.68 5.99 -1.14
N SER A 83 15.18 4.95 -1.81
CA SER A 83 13.78 4.90 -2.25
C SER A 83 12.83 4.45 -1.13
N ILE A 84 13.32 3.67 -0.15
CA ILE A 84 12.52 3.13 0.96
C ILE A 84 11.71 4.22 1.68
N PRO A 85 12.29 5.37 2.11
CA PRO A 85 11.51 6.39 2.82
C PRO A 85 10.40 7.00 1.98
N GLY A 86 10.62 7.16 0.67
CA GLY A 86 9.61 7.70 -0.24
C GLY A 86 8.42 6.76 -0.43
N ILE A 87 8.69 5.46 -0.58
CA ILE A 87 7.65 4.43 -0.70
C ILE A 87 6.89 4.29 0.62
N TYR A 88 7.60 4.27 1.76
CA TYR A 88 6.99 4.27 3.08
C TYR A 88 6.07 5.47 3.28
N HIS A 89 6.52 6.68 2.98
CA HIS A 89 5.72 7.89 3.16
C HIS A 89 4.48 7.91 2.27
N LYS A 90 4.58 7.36 1.05
CA LYS A 90 3.42 7.20 0.17
C LYS A 90 2.40 6.23 0.76
N LEU A 91 2.85 5.08 1.27
CA LEU A 91 1.96 4.12 1.94
C LEU A 91 1.33 4.73 3.21
N ASP A 92 2.11 5.44 4.03
CA ASP A 92 1.66 6.18 5.20
C ASP A 92 0.54 7.17 4.86
N SER A 93 0.71 7.94 3.77
CA SER A 93 -0.31 8.87 3.30
C SER A 93 -1.61 8.19 2.84
N LEU A 94 -1.51 6.96 2.32
CA LEU A 94 -2.68 6.19 1.89
C LEU A 94 -3.43 5.61 3.09
N VAL A 95 -2.74 5.19 4.15
CA VAL A 95 -3.36 4.54 5.31
C VAL A 95 -3.67 5.50 6.46
N ALA A 96 -3.41 6.80 6.30
CA ALA A 96 -3.56 7.81 7.36
C ALA A 96 -4.96 7.85 8.02
N ASP A 97 -6.01 7.49 7.27
CA ASP A 97 -7.40 7.46 7.78
C ASP A 97 -7.79 6.10 8.41
N ASP A 98 -6.90 5.10 8.42
CA ASP A 98 -7.15 3.74 8.93
C ASP A 98 -6.18 3.40 10.07
N LYS A 99 -6.59 3.74 11.30
CA LYS A 99 -5.77 3.54 12.51
C LYS A 99 -5.16 2.13 12.64
N PRO A 100 -5.91 1.02 12.46
CA PRO A 100 -5.33 -0.33 12.42
C PRO A 100 -4.21 -0.52 11.38
N GLN A 101 -4.36 0.05 10.17
CA GLN A 101 -3.32 -0.03 9.14
C GLN A 101 -2.11 0.85 9.50
N MET A 102 -2.32 2.01 10.10
CA MET A 102 -1.24 2.86 10.61
C MET A 102 -0.41 2.17 11.69
N GLU A 103 -1.06 1.50 12.66
CA GLU A 103 -0.36 0.76 13.71
C GLU A 103 0.54 -0.33 13.13
N LYS A 104 0.03 -1.09 12.16
CA LYS A 104 0.82 -2.10 11.44
C LYS A 104 1.97 -1.49 10.63
N LEU A 105 1.74 -0.34 10.01
CA LEU A 105 2.76 0.36 9.25
C LEU A 105 3.89 0.87 10.15
N GLU A 106 3.58 1.35 11.35
CA GLU A 106 4.60 1.77 12.32
C GLU A 106 5.42 0.58 12.83
N GLU A 107 4.82 -0.61 13.03
CA GLU A 107 5.58 -1.82 13.32
C GLU A 107 6.56 -2.17 12.18
N ILE A 108 6.10 -2.07 10.94
CA ILE A 108 6.93 -2.29 9.75
C ILE A 108 8.08 -1.27 9.69
N ARG A 109 7.83 -0.01 10.06
CA ARG A 109 8.85 1.04 10.09
C ARG A 109 10.02 0.69 10.99
N VAL A 110 9.73 0.13 12.16
CA VAL A 110 10.76 -0.30 13.12
C VAL A 110 11.62 -1.40 12.49
N VAL A 111 11.00 -2.45 11.92
CA VAL A 111 11.71 -3.55 11.26
C VAL A 111 12.49 -3.07 10.03
N LEU A 112 11.96 -2.13 9.26
CA LEU A 112 12.66 -1.50 8.13
C LEU A 112 13.89 -0.70 8.58
N ALA A 113 13.80 0.01 9.70
CA ALA A 113 14.93 0.75 10.25
C ALA A 113 16.06 -0.18 10.67
N ASP A 114 15.71 -1.28 11.35
CA ASP A 114 16.66 -2.33 11.73
C ASP A 114 17.27 -2.98 10.47
N TYR A 115 16.45 -3.29 9.47
CA TYR A 115 16.92 -3.84 8.19
C TYR A 115 17.91 -2.90 7.48
N ILE A 116 17.61 -1.59 7.41
CA ILE A 116 18.50 -0.60 6.82
C ILE A 116 19.82 -0.50 7.62
N HIS A 117 19.76 -0.58 8.95
CA HIS A 117 20.95 -0.61 9.79
C HIS A 117 21.83 -1.82 9.46
N GLU A 118 21.24 -3.02 9.45
CA GLU A 118 21.93 -4.27 9.14
C GLU A 118 22.47 -4.29 7.69
N ALA A 119 21.78 -3.65 6.74
CA ALA A 119 22.23 -3.43 5.37
C ALA A 119 23.51 -2.59 5.30
N ASN A 120 23.56 -1.49 6.05
CA ASN A 120 24.75 -0.65 6.11
C ASN A 120 25.94 -1.38 6.75
N VAL A 121 25.71 -2.14 7.82
CA VAL A 121 26.75 -2.94 8.48
C VAL A 121 27.30 -4.00 7.53
N LEU A 122 26.42 -4.73 6.82
CA LEU A 122 26.85 -5.72 5.83
C LEU A 122 27.71 -5.12 4.73
N MET A 123 27.28 -3.97 4.17
CA MET A 123 28.02 -3.25 3.15
C MET A 123 29.42 -2.84 3.66
N GLN A 124 29.53 -2.33 4.89
CA GLN A 124 30.82 -1.97 5.47
C GLN A 124 31.74 -3.19 5.70
N LEU A 125 31.18 -4.33 6.11
CA LEU A 125 31.94 -5.57 6.28
C LEU A 125 32.46 -6.08 4.92
N MET A 126 31.61 -6.06 3.89
CA MET A 126 31.96 -6.50 2.54
C MET A 126 33.02 -5.61 1.89
N LEU A 127 33.02 -4.30 2.17
CA LEU A 127 34.07 -3.38 1.68
C LEU A 127 35.44 -3.57 2.37
N ARG A 128 35.48 -4.21 3.55
CA ARG A 128 36.70 -4.38 4.35
C ARG A 128 37.35 -5.76 4.18
N THR A 129 36.66 -6.71 3.55
CA THR A 129 37.14 -8.08 3.48
C THR A 129 36.92 -8.68 2.09
N ASP A 130 37.98 -9.21 1.49
CA ASP A 130 37.91 -9.83 0.16
C ASP A 130 37.37 -11.28 0.21
N LYS A 131 36.98 -11.76 1.40
CA LYS A 131 36.58 -13.14 1.65
C LYS A 131 35.28 -13.18 2.45
N ILE A 132 34.42 -14.15 2.15
CA ILE A 132 33.23 -14.42 2.97
C ILE A 132 33.70 -14.92 4.35
N THR A 133 33.46 -14.10 5.37
CA THR A 133 33.80 -14.40 6.76
C THR A 133 32.56 -14.79 7.58
N ARG A 134 32.74 -15.42 8.75
CA ARG A 134 31.62 -15.74 9.66
C ARG A 134 30.75 -14.52 10.02
N PRO A 135 31.31 -13.33 10.31
CA PRO A 135 30.51 -12.12 10.53
C PRO A 135 29.59 -11.79 9.35
N ILE A 136 30.07 -11.89 8.11
CA ILE A 136 29.27 -11.65 6.90
C ILE A 136 28.10 -12.64 6.81
N ILE A 137 28.35 -13.92 7.03
CA ILE A 137 27.30 -14.96 6.96
C ILE A 137 26.22 -14.71 8.04
N ASN A 138 26.64 -14.37 9.26
CA ASN A 138 25.71 -14.06 10.34
C ASN A 138 24.86 -12.83 10.02
N GLN A 139 25.47 -11.81 9.42
CA GLN A 139 24.81 -10.58 9.01
C GLN A 139 23.76 -10.82 7.90
N VAL A 140 24.11 -11.64 6.90
CA VAL A 140 23.17 -12.04 5.83
C VAL A 140 21.97 -12.77 6.42
N ARG A 141 22.19 -13.73 7.33
CA ARG A 141 21.09 -14.43 8.02
C ARG A 141 20.23 -13.50 8.87
N GLY A 142 20.83 -12.48 9.49
CA GLY A 142 20.10 -11.45 10.22
C GLY A 142 19.15 -10.67 9.30
N GLN A 143 19.66 -10.25 8.14
CA GLN A 143 18.84 -9.57 7.12
C GLN A 143 17.73 -10.46 6.57
N GLU A 144 18.01 -11.74 6.28
CA GLU A 144 16.98 -12.67 5.80
C GLU A 144 15.80 -12.74 6.77
N LYS A 145 16.06 -12.85 8.08
CA LYS A 145 15.00 -12.84 9.09
C LYS A 145 14.18 -11.54 9.10
N LEU A 146 14.85 -10.39 8.98
CA LEU A 146 14.15 -9.10 8.93
C LEU A 146 13.33 -8.95 7.65
N VAL A 147 13.84 -9.43 6.51
CA VAL A 147 13.09 -9.47 5.25
C VAL A 147 11.87 -10.39 5.38
N ASP A 148 12.00 -11.55 6.00
CA ASP A 148 10.89 -12.47 6.26
C ASP A 148 9.84 -11.81 7.17
N GLU A 149 10.26 -11.11 8.22
CA GLU A 149 9.36 -10.37 9.12
C GLU A 149 8.63 -9.22 8.40
N ILE A 150 9.34 -8.44 7.57
CA ILE A 150 8.73 -7.42 6.71
C ILE A 150 7.70 -8.07 5.78
N ASN A 151 8.07 -9.16 5.12
CA ASN A 151 7.16 -9.91 4.24
C ASN A 151 5.90 -10.38 4.98
N GLU A 152 6.05 -10.93 6.19
CA GLU A 152 4.93 -11.40 6.99
C GLU A 152 3.98 -10.25 7.33
N LYS A 153 4.49 -9.13 7.86
CA LYS A 153 3.69 -7.95 8.22
C LYS A 153 3.02 -7.32 6.99
N MET A 154 3.73 -7.21 5.87
CA MET A 154 3.18 -6.71 4.60
C MET A 154 2.09 -7.62 4.06
N ASN A 155 2.29 -8.94 4.10
CA ASN A 155 1.28 -9.90 3.67
C ASN A 155 0.04 -9.87 4.56
N ALA A 156 0.20 -9.62 5.87
CA ALA A 156 -0.94 -9.40 6.77
C ALA A 156 -1.72 -8.13 6.39
N MET A 157 -1.06 -6.99 6.14
CA MET A 157 -1.73 -5.77 5.66
C MET A 157 -2.44 -6.00 4.31
N LYS A 158 -1.79 -6.72 3.38
CA LYS A 158 -2.36 -7.08 2.08
C LYS A 158 -3.58 -7.99 2.22
N HIS A 159 -3.56 -8.92 3.18
CA HIS A 159 -4.69 -9.79 3.48
C HIS A 159 -5.89 -8.99 3.98
N ASP A 160 -5.66 -8.00 4.85
CA ASP A 160 -6.70 -7.10 5.34
C ASP A 160 -7.32 -6.29 4.21
N GLU A 161 -6.51 -5.70 3.32
CA GLU A 161 -7.02 -4.97 2.14
C GLU A 161 -7.84 -5.88 1.21
N ASN A 162 -7.39 -7.10 0.96
CA ASN A 162 -8.15 -8.06 0.16
C ASN A 162 -9.48 -8.47 0.84
N THR A 163 -9.50 -8.55 2.17
CA THR A 163 -10.71 -8.84 2.94
C THR A 163 -11.69 -7.68 2.89
N LEU A 164 -11.20 -6.45 2.92
CA LEU A 164 -12.01 -5.26 2.70
C LEU A 164 -12.61 -5.28 1.30
N LEU A 165 -11.79 -5.50 0.26
CA LEU A 165 -12.26 -5.62 -1.13
C LEU A 165 -13.39 -6.64 -1.31
N LYS A 166 -13.33 -7.77 -0.58
CA LYS A 166 -14.35 -8.83 -0.64
C LYS A 166 -15.61 -8.52 0.15
N THR A 167 -15.49 -7.93 1.33
CA THR A 167 -16.63 -7.64 2.21
C THR A 167 -17.37 -6.35 1.81
N GLY A 168 -16.76 -5.53 0.95
CA GLY A 168 -17.31 -4.27 0.47
C GLY A 168 -16.96 -3.11 1.40
N TRP A 169 -17.48 -1.92 1.08
CA TRP A 169 -17.23 -0.69 1.86
C TRP A 169 -17.48 -0.94 3.35
N PRO A 170 -16.50 -0.72 4.25
CA PRO A 170 -16.68 -0.99 5.68
C PRO A 170 -17.82 -0.13 6.23
N LYS A 171 -18.81 -0.78 6.85
CA LYS A 171 -19.93 -0.07 7.52
C LYS A 171 -19.48 0.72 8.75
N ASP A 172 -18.23 0.54 9.18
CA ASP A 172 -17.66 1.22 10.32
C ASP A 172 -17.32 2.68 10.00
N LYS A 173 -18.00 3.57 10.71
CA LYS A 173 -17.88 5.04 10.60
C LYS A 173 -16.47 5.58 10.90
N ASN A 174 -15.54 4.73 11.36
CA ASN A 174 -14.17 5.13 11.69
C ASN A 174 -13.21 5.10 10.50
N ARG A 175 -13.61 4.58 9.33
CA ARG A 175 -12.83 4.61 8.09
C ARG A 175 -13.44 5.60 7.12
N SER A 176 -13.12 6.87 7.31
CA SER A 176 -13.45 7.92 6.35
C SER A 176 -12.33 7.99 5.33
N TYR A 177 -12.36 7.15 4.29
CA TYR A 177 -11.45 7.32 3.16
C TYR A 177 -11.66 8.71 2.58
N GLY A 178 -10.67 9.59 2.76
CA GLY A 178 -10.73 10.99 2.37
C GLY A 178 -11.41 11.18 1.02
N HIS A 179 -12.42 12.05 1.00
CA HIS A 179 -12.89 12.63 -0.25
C HIS A 179 -11.64 13.16 -1.00
N PRO A 180 -11.46 12.87 -2.30
CA PRO A 180 -10.38 13.50 -3.04
C PRO A 180 -10.56 15.01 -2.90
N SER A 181 -9.70 15.61 -2.09
CA SER A 181 -9.59 17.06 -1.94
C SER A 181 -9.43 17.58 -3.36
N ARG A 182 -10.44 18.32 -3.83
CA ARG A 182 -10.39 19.00 -5.12
C ARG A 182 -9.15 19.90 -5.10
N CYS A 183 -8.12 19.52 -5.85
CA CYS A 183 -7.13 20.47 -6.36
C CYS A 183 -7.82 21.42 -7.34
#